data_AF-A0A6I5VJG9-F1
#
_entry.id   AF-A0A6I5VJG9-F1
#
_cell.length_a   1.000
_cell.length_b   1.000
_cell.length_c   1.000
_cell.angle_alpha   90.00
_cell.angle_beta   90.00
_cell.angle_gamma   90.00
#
_symmetry.space_group_name_H-M   'P 1'
#
loop_
_entity.id
_entity.type
_entity.pdbx_description
1 polymer ?
#
loop_
_entity_poly.entity_id
_entity_poly.type
_entity_poly.pdbx_seq_one_letter_code
_entity_poly.pdbx_strand_id
1 'polypeptide(L)'
;MSRRYAMAPGARHLLVGGDGCTARDFGAQALFDADLAVINGTGNAPLATIASNSWGLTDESVPGDFVDVMHQILVRAAAEGVGMYFASGDDPGVFVPASDPFAISVGGTSLGIGARNQRLFETGWSNQYLEVGAKGYINDGINRSAAGGGTSLIWKQPRYQRGVVPASVALPGVGDTTEPRRVVPDISAVADAFTGIQQVDVESIKKGDSYWVFADGGTSLSSPLVAGMVATVQQRGGQLGFANPALYALAGTNAVHDALPVTRSTPAKRAAVFCPESNDLCGIDSLQTLDSRIAPTPRRAPPRATTP
;
A
#
# COMPACT_ATOMS: atom_id res chain seq x y z
N MET A 1 2.67 -15.79 12.48
CA MET A 1 1.21 -15.62 12.75
C MET A 1 0.66 -14.61 11.76
N SER A 2 -0.45 -14.86 11.05
CA SER A 2 -0.88 -13.93 9.99
C SER A 2 -1.34 -12.58 10.56
N ARG A 3 -0.88 -11.47 9.99
CA ARG A 3 -1.19 -10.08 10.43
C ARG A 3 -2.70 -9.81 10.56
N ARG A 4 -3.51 -10.46 9.71
CA ARG A 4 -4.99 -10.44 9.72
C ARG A 4 -5.59 -11.06 10.98
N TYR A 5 -4.98 -12.14 11.48
CA TYR A 5 -5.49 -12.85 12.66
C TYR A 5 -5.44 -11.97 13.91
N ALA A 6 -4.40 -11.15 14.08
CA ALA A 6 -4.30 -10.22 15.20
C ALA A 6 -5.43 -9.17 15.19
N MET A 7 -5.84 -8.72 14.01
CA MET A 7 -6.89 -7.70 13.85
C MET A 7 -8.31 -8.27 13.91
N ALA A 8 -8.52 -9.50 13.44
CA ALA A 8 -9.82 -10.15 13.40
C ALA A 8 -9.74 -11.64 13.81
N PRO A 9 -9.44 -11.94 15.09
CA PRO A 9 -9.21 -13.32 15.54
C PRO A 9 -10.45 -14.21 15.42
N GLY A 10 -11.65 -13.62 15.49
CA GLY A 10 -12.92 -14.33 15.32
C GLY A 10 -13.34 -14.56 13.86
N ALA A 11 -12.61 -14.04 12.87
CA ALA A 11 -12.89 -14.31 11.47
C ALA A 11 -12.36 -15.69 11.06
N ARG A 12 -12.99 -16.31 10.05
CA ARG A 12 -12.43 -17.50 9.41
C ARG A 12 -11.35 -17.05 8.42
N HIS A 13 -10.11 -17.48 8.64
CA HIS A 13 -8.97 -17.11 7.80
C HIS A 13 -8.71 -18.19 6.75
N LEU A 14 -8.54 -17.77 5.50
CA LEU A 14 -8.16 -18.62 4.37
C LEU A 14 -6.86 -18.08 3.78
N LEU A 15 -5.87 -18.95 3.62
CA LEU A 15 -4.67 -18.68 2.84
C LEU A 15 -4.81 -19.41 1.51
N VAL A 16 -4.79 -18.65 0.41
CA VAL A 16 -4.70 -19.19 -0.95
C VAL A 16 -3.34 -18.79 -1.49
N GLY A 17 -2.51 -19.78 -1.81
CA GLY A 17 -1.19 -19.57 -2.40
C GLY A 17 -1.22 -19.89 -3.90
N GLY A 18 -0.55 -19.06 -4.69
CA GLY A 18 -0.26 -19.38 -6.10
C GLY A 18 0.94 -20.32 -6.21
N ASP A 19 0.94 -21.17 -7.24
CA ASP A 19 2.09 -22.03 -7.55
C ASP A 19 3.24 -21.24 -8.20
N GLY A 20 4.17 -20.79 -7.34
CA GLY A 20 5.38 -20.06 -7.75
C GLY A 20 6.40 -20.89 -8.54
N CYS A 21 6.19 -22.20 -8.72
CA CYS A 21 7.04 -23.02 -9.59
C CYS A 21 6.74 -22.81 -11.08
N THR A 22 5.66 -22.10 -11.41
CA THR A 22 5.30 -21.79 -12.79
C THR A 22 5.90 -20.43 -13.22
N ALA A 23 6.68 -20.43 -14.29
CA ALA A 23 7.24 -19.21 -14.89
C ALA A 23 6.34 -18.59 -15.97
N ARG A 24 5.12 -19.12 -16.15
CA ARG A 24 4.16 -18.60 -17.14
C ARG A 24 3.80 -17.17 -16.79
N ASP A 25 3.73 -16.33 -17.81
CA ASP A 25 3.38 -14.91 -17.66
C ASP A 25 4.24 -14.20 -16.60
N PHE A 26 5.54 -14.54 -16.56
CA PHE A 26 6.50 -14.01 -15.58
C PHE A 26 6.10 -14.26 -14.11
N GLY A 27 5.33 -15.32 -13.85
CA GLY A 27 4.81 -15.69 -12.53
C GLY A 27 3.44 -15.07 -12.19
N ALA A 28 2.89 -14.22 -13.06
CA ALA A 28 1.61 -13.56 -12.82
C ALA A 28 0.42 -14.53 -12.84
N GLN A 29 0.46 -15.57 -13.67
CA GLN A 29 -0.65 -16.52 -13.82
C GLN A 29 -1.03 -17.18 -12.48
N ALA A 30 -0.03 -17.57 -11.68
CA ALA A 30 -0.27 -18.18 -10.37
C ALA A 30 -1.01 -17.25 -9.39
N LEU A 31 -0.80 -15.94 -9.51
CA LEU A 31 -1.47 -14.92 -8.71
C LEU A 31 -2.91 -14.71 -9.19
N PHE A 32 -3.12 -14.70 -10.50
CA PHE A 32 -4.46 -14.62 -11.10
C PHE A 32 -5.30 -15.85 -10.73
N ASP A 33 -4.71 -17.03 -10.79
CA ASP A 33 -5.34 -18.30 -10.41
C ASP A 33 -5.72 -18.31 -8.93
N ALA A 34 -4.89 -17.73 -8.05
CA ALA A 34 -5.18 -17.62 -6.63
C ALA A 34 -6.39 -16.70 -6.36
N ASP A 35 -6.44 -15.54 -6.99
CA ASP A 35 -7.61 -14.64 -6.89
C ASP A 35 -8.87 -15.31 -7.47
N LEU A 36 -8.75 -15.96 -8.63
CA LEU A 36 -9.85 -16.71 -9.24
C LEU A 36 -10.31 -17.88 -8.37
N ALA A 37 -9.41 -18.57 -7.65
CA ALA A 37 -9.81 -19.63 -6.73
C ALA A 37 -10.68 -19.10 -5.57
N VAL A 38 -10.37 -17.90 -5.05
CA VAL A 38 -11.22 -17.23 -4.06
C VAL A 38 -12.60 -16.91 -4.64
N ILE A 39 -12.64 -16.34 -5.85
CA ILE A 39 -13.88 -15.88 -6.49
C ILE A 39 -14.75 -17.07 -6.95
N ASN A 40 -14.17 -18.04 -7.67
CA ASN A 40 -14.86 -19.25 -8.13
C ASN A 40 -15.47 -20.05 -6.98
N GLY A 41 -14.77 -20.08 -5.84
CA GLY A 41 -15.13 -20.79 -4.65
C GLY A 41 -15.73 -22.16 -4.88
N THR A 42 -16.93 -22.40 -4.33
CA THR A 42 -17.60 -23.72 -4.43
C THR A 42 -18.71 -23.73 -5.49
N GLY A 43 -18.58 -22.91 -6.55
CA GLY A 43 -19.51 -22.84 -7.67
C GLY A 43 -20.78 -22.01 -7.45
N ASN A 44 -21.22 -21.82 -6.20
CA ASN A 44 -22.40 -21.02 -5.86
C ASN A 44 -22.08 -19.73 -5.07
N ALA A 45 -20.85 -19.60 -4.56
CA ALA A 45 -20.40 -18.44 -3.81
C ALA A 45 -18.86 -18.38 -3.73
N PRO A 46 -18.27 -17.18 -3.62
CA PRO A 46 -16.86 -17.01 -3.29
C PRO A 46 -16.46 -17.64 -1.95
N LEU A 47 -15.19 -18.02 -1.80
CA LEU A 47 -14.64 -18.58 -0.55
C LEU A 47 -14.53 -17.55 0.58
N ALA A 48 -14.41 -16.28 0.21
CA ALA A 48 -14.24 -15.15 1.11
C ALA A 48 -14.93 -13.90 0.54
N THR A 49 -15.34 -13.00 1.43
CA THR A 49 -15.89 -11.68 1.08
C THR A 49 -14.84 -10.57 1.14
N ILE A 50 -13.67 -10.87 1.69
CA ILE A 50 -12.51 -9.98 1.82
C ILE A 50 -11.28 -10.78 1.40
N ALA A 51 -10.59 -10.33 0.37
CA ALA A 51 -9.27 -10.83 -0.02
C ALA A 51 -8.23 -9.75 0.24
N SER A 52 -7.16 -10.08 0.97
CA SER A 52 -6.03 -9.19 1.17
C SER A 52 -4.85 -9.73 0.39
N ASN A 53 -4.36 -8.91 -0.54
CA ASN A 53 -3.31 -9.19 -1.48
C ASN A 53 -2.10 -8.29 -1.19
N SER A 54 -0.97 -8.94 -0.98
CA SER A 54 0.35 -8.33 -0.73
C SER A 54 1.31 -8.70 -1.86
N TRP A 55 0.81 -8.62 -3.08
CA TRP A 55 1.54 -8.84 -4.32
C TRP A 55 1.09 -7.78 -5.34
N GLY A 56 1.96 -7.52 -6.31
CA GLY A 56 1.71 -6.67 -7.45
C GLY A 56 2.57 -7.12 -8.62
N LEU A 57 2.28 -6.59 -9.81
CA LEU A 57 3.13 -6.76 -10.98
C LEU A 57 4.22 -5.67 -10.93
N THR A 58 4.26 -4.79 -11.92
CA THR A 58 5.06 -3.56 -11.89
C THR A 58 4.13 -2.35 -11.96
N ASP A 59 4.69 -1.19 -12.28
CA ASP A 59 3.94 0.00 -12.64
C ASP A 59 2.98 -0.22 -13.82
N GLU A 60 2.26 0.83 -14.19
CA GLU A 60 1.30 0.79 -15.30
C GLU A 60 1.93 0.62 -16.71
N SER A 61 3.23 0.31 -16.81
CA SER A 61 3.88 -0.09 -18.05
C SER A 61 3.82 -1.61 -18.34
N VAL A 62 3.17 -2.39 -17.46
CA VAL A 62 2.86 -3.81 -17.72
C VAL A 62 2.17 -4.03 -19.07
N PRO A 63 2.31 -5.22 -19.70
CA PRO A 63 1.54 -5.57 -20.88
C PRO A 63 0.03 -5.37 -20.67
N GLY A 64 -0.64 -4.78 -21.68
CA GLY A 64 -2.07 -4.46 -21.61
C GLY A 64 -2.95 -5.66 -21.30
N ASP A 65 -2.62 -6.85 -21.83
CA ASP A 65 -3.37 -8.07 -21.56
C ASP A 65 -3.41 -8.43 -20.05
N PHE A 66 -2.34 -8.13 -19.29
CA PHE A 66 -2.33 -8.34 -17.84
C PHE A 66 -3.22 -7.36 -17.10
N VAL A 67 -3.26 -6.10 -17.57
CA VAL A 67 -4.19 -5.08 -17.07
C VAL A 67 -5.63 -5.53 -17.32
N ASP A 68 -5.94 -5.98 -18.53
CA ASP A 68 -7.29 -6.40 -18.90
C ASP A 68 -7.73 -7.66 -18.13
N VAL A 69 -6.88 -8.67 -18.00
CA VAL A 69 -7.17 -9.87 -17.21
C VAL A 69 -7.47 -9.51 -15.76
N MET A 70 -6.60 -8.72 -15.13
CA MET A 70 -6.82 -8.28 -13.75
C MET A 70 -8.09 -7.45 -13.61
N HIS A 71 -8.36 -6.55 -14.55
CA HIS A 71 -9.58 -5.76 -14.55
C HIS A 71 -10.83 -6.64 -14.58
N GLN A 72 -10.87 -7.66 -15.44
CA GLN A 72 -12.00 -8.59 -15.49
C GLN A 72 -12.18 -9.38 -14.20
N ILE A 73 -11.07 -9.84 -13.58
CA ILE A 73 -11.09 -10.51 -12.28
C ILE A 73 -11.69 -9.59 -11.20
N LEU A 74 -11.26 -8.33 -11.15
CA LEU A 74 -11.69 -7.37 -10.13
C LEU A 74 -13.13 -6.89 -10.33
N VAL A 75 -13.56 -6.69 -11.57
CA VAL A 75 -14.97 -6.41 -11.90
C VAL A 75 -15.86 -7.56 -11.44
N ARG A 76 -15.45 -8.81 -11.70
CA ARG A 76 -16.18 -9.98 -11.26
C ARG A 76 -16.21 -10.09 -9.73
N ALA A 77 -15.07 -9.90 -9.07
CA ALA A 77 -14.98 -9.90 -7.61
C ALA A 77 -15.94 -8.88 -6.99
N ALA A 78 -15.96 -7.66 -7.52
CA ALA A 78 -16.87 -6.61 -7.07
C ALA A 78 -18.35 -6.99 -7.26
N ALA A 79 -18.71 -7.60 -8.40
CA ALA A 79 -20.07 -8.07 -8.68
C ALA A 79 -20.51 -9.24 -7.79
N GLU A 80 -19.58 -10.13 -7.42
CA GLU A 80 -19.84 -11.28 -6.55
C GLU A 80 -19.71 -10.96 -5.05
N GLY A 81 -19.52 -9.68 -4.70
CA GLY A 81 -19.49 -9.23 -3.30
C GLY A 81 -18.17 -9.50 -2.58
N VAL A 82 -17.06 -9.61 -3.32
CA VAL A 82 -15.71 -9.78 -2.77
C VAL A 82 -14.96 -8.45 -2.84
N GLY A 83 -14.53 -7.94 -1.69
CA GLY A 83 -13.61 -6.82 -1.61
C GLY A 83 -12.17 -7.26 -1.77
N MET A 84 -11.49 -6.78 -2.82
CA MET A 84 -10.11 -7.13 -3.15
C MET A 84 -9.17 -5.99 -2.73
N TYR A 85 -8.45 -6.17 -1.61
CA TYR A 85 -7.58 -5.17 -1.00
C TYR A 85 -6.13 -5.41 -1.41
N PHE A 86 -5.54 -4.48 -2.16
CA PHE A 86 -4.16 -4.60 -2.64
C PHE A 86 -3.24 -3.62 -1.95
N ALA A 87 -2.08 -4.11 -1.49
CA ALA A 87 -0.96 -3.27 -1.13
C ALA A 87 -0.62 -2.33 -2.31
N SER A 88 -0.50 -1.02 -2.05
CA SER A 88 -0.30 -0.05 -3.13
C SER A 88 1.12 -0.03 -3.71
N GLY A 89 2.07 -0.68 -3.03
CA GLY A 89 3.49 -0.71 -3.40
C GLY A 89 4.38 -0.14 -2.30
N ASP A 90 5.65 -0.54 -2.31
CA ASP A 90 6.67 -0.12 -1.33
C ASP A 90 7.75 0.78 -1.97
N ASP A 91 7.40 1.31 -3.15
CA ASP A 91 8.18 2.24 -3.96
C ASP A 91 7.28 3.42 -4.37
N PRO A 92 7.83 4.63 -4.61
CA PRO A 92 7.05 5.72 -5.19
C PRO A 92 6.53 5.34 -6.58
N GLY A 93 5.22 5.43 -6.80
CA GLY A 93 4.63 5.12 -8.10
C GLY A 93 3.21 4.58 -8.02
N VAL A 94 2.66 4.25 -9.19
CA VAL A 94 1.32 3.67 -9.35
C VAL A 94 1.48 2.27 -9.93
N PHE A 95 0.99 1.25 -9.22
CA PHE A 95 1.27 -0.15 -9.51
C PHE A 95 0.00 -0.95 -9.83
N VAL A 96 0.16 -1.97 -10.67
CA VAL A 96 -0.90 -2.91 -11.04
C VAL A 96 -0.84 -4.13 -10.12
N PRO A 97 -1.98 -4.62 -9.59
CA PRO A 97 -3.36 -4.24 -9.90
C PRO A 97 -3.94 -3.18 -8.96
N ALA A 98 -3.18 -2.65 -8.01
CA ALA A 98 -3.67 -1.68 -7.03
C ALA A 98 -4.24 -0.40 -7.68
N SER A 99 -3.81 -0.04 -8.89
CA SER A 99 -4.32 1.10 -9.65
C SER A 99 -5.67 0.87 -10.33
N ASP A 100 -6.17 -0.37 -10.39
CA ASP A 100 -7.47 -0.67 -10.97
C ASP A 100 -8.62 0.02 -10.18
N PRO A 101 -9.64 0.58 -10.84
CA PRO A 101 -10.79 1.20 -10.18
C PRO A 101 -11.66 0.25 -9.33
N PHE A 102 -11.55 -1.07 -9.49
CA PHE A 102 -12.23 -2.09 -8.70
C PHE A 102 -11.34 -2.76 -7.64
N ALA A 103 -10.05 -2.43 -7.62
CA ALA A 103 -9.19 -2.72 -6.47
C ALA A 103 -9.43 -1.70 -5.36
N ILE A 104 -9.44 -2.18 -4.11
CA ILE A 104 -9.30 -1.31 -2.94
C ILE A 104 -7.81 -1.14 -2.67
N SER A 105 -7.23 -0.02 -3.10
CA SER A 105 -5.79 0.25 -2.97
C SER A 105 -5.47 0.69 -1.54
N VAL A 106 -4.57 -0.03 -0.89
CA VAL A 106 -4.18 0.19 0.51
C VAL A 106 -2.74 0.70 0.58
N GLY A 107 -2.60 1.98 0.90
CA GLY A 107 -1.32 2.66 1.07
C GLY A 107 -0.75 2.56 2.47
N GLY A 108 0.31 3.33 2.71
CA GLY A 108 1.14 3.21 3.89
C GLY A 108 1.32 4.52 4.65
N THR A 109 1.32 4.42 5.99
CA THR A 109 1.65 5.51 6.90
C THR A 109 2.81 5.16 7.82
N SER A 110 3.47 6.18 8.35
CA SER A 110 4.32 6.09 9.55
C SER A 110 3.50 6.53 10.76
N LEU A 111 3.43 5.69 11.80
CA LEU A 111 2.52 5.87 12.93
C LEU A 111 3.25 5.85 14.28
N GLY A 112 3.24 6.98 14.98
CA GLY A 112 3.72 7.05 16.36
C GLY A 112 2.64 6.76 17.39
N ILE A 113 2.83 5.72 18.21
CA ILE A 113 1.97 5.41 19.36
C ILE A 113 2.68 5.77 20.67
N GLY A 114 1.96 6.43 21.58
CA GLY A 114 2.47 6.77 22.91
C GLY A 114 2.26 5.67 23.94
N ALA A 115 2.91 5.82 25.10
CA ALA A 115 2.86 4.83 26.18
C ALA A 115 1.47 4.57 26.79
N ARG A 116 0.44 5.35 26.43
CA ARG A 116 -0.96 5.13 26.83
C ARG A 116 -1.83 4.66 25.64
N ASN A 117 -1.21 4.07 24.62
CA ASN A 117 -1.85 3.58 23.40
C ASN A 117 -2.59 4.66 22.57
N GLN A 118 -2.17 5.92 22.70
CA GLN A 118 -2.73 7.03 21.94
C GLN A 118 -1.89 7.33 20.70
N ARG A 119 -2.55 7.66 19.59
CA ARG A 119 -1.90 8.19 18.38
C ARG A 119 -1.24 9.52 18.70
N LEU A 120 0.08 9.61 18.50
CA LEU A 120 0.86 10.84 18.69
C LEU A 120 1.03 11.61 17.39
N PHE A 121 1.17 10.89 16.28
CA PHE A 121 1.20 11.39 14.91
C PHE A 121 0.89 10.26 13.94
N GLU A 122 0.49 10.61 12.73
CA GLU A 122 0.45 9.74 11.56
C GLU A 122 0.72 10.60 10.33
N THR A 123 1.62 10.14 9.46
CA THR A 123 1.98 10.81 8.21
C THR A 123 2.13 9.78 7.08
N GLY A 124 2.15 10.22 5.83
CA GLY A 124 2.45 9.34 4.70
C GLY A 124 3.81 8.64 4.88
N TRP A 125 3.88 7.34 4.57
CA TRP A 125 5.13 6.60 4.61
C TRP A 125 6.00 6.98 3.42
N SER A 126 7.11 7.66 3.70
CA SER A 126 8.16 8.00 2.75
C SER A 126 9.42 8.35 3.55
N ASN A 127 10.38 7.44 3.60
CA ASN A 127 11.57 7.60 4.42
C ASN A 127 12.75 8.00 3.54
N GLN A 128 13.49 9.00 3.98
CA GLN A 128 14.82 9.27 3.45
C GLN A 128 15.87 8.73 4.40
N TYR A 129 16.78 7.96 3.82
CA TYR A 129 17.85 7.28 4.52
C TYR A 129 19.07 8.20 4.62
N LEU A 130 19.50 8.48 5.85
CA LEU A 130 20.71 9.25 6.14
C LEU A 130 21.70 8.37 6.92
N GLU A 131 22.72 7.86 6.25
CA GLU A 131 23.82 7.12 6.90
C GLU A 131 24.62 8.08 7.80
N VAL A 132 24.87 7.70 9.04
CA VAL A 132 25.63 8.51 10.01
C VAL A 132 27.10 8.10 9.96
N GLY A 133 27.96 9.00 9.48
CA GLY A 133 29.41 8.81 9.44
C GLY A 133 30.17 9.78 10.35
N ALA A 134 31.46 9.53 10.55
CA ALA A 134 32.33 10.32 11.43
C ALA A 134 32.45 11.82 11.03
N LYS A 135 32.08 12.19 9.79
CA LYS A 135 32.18 13.56 9.25
C LYS A 135 30.82 14.18 8.87
N GLY A 136 29.70 13.54 9.21
CA GLY A 136 28.37 14.02 8.86
C GLY A 136 27.47 12.90 8.34
N TYR A 137 26.48 13.26 7.51
CA TYR A 137 25.51 12.31 6.96
C TYR A 137 25.70 12.12 5.46
N ILE A 138 25.55 10.88 4.99
CA ILE A 138 25.40 10.57 3.55
C ILE A 138 23.91 10.40 3.29
N ASN A 139 23.41 11.06 2.25
CA ASN A 139 22.00 11.04 1.89
C ASN A 139 21.77 10.08 0.72
N ASP A 140 21.14 8.94 1.02
CA ASP A 140 20.85 7.89 0.04
C ASP A 140 19.48 8.07 -0.63
N GLY A 141 18.81 9.18 -0.35
CA GLY A 141 17.53 9.53 -0.94
C GLY A 141 16.35 8.73 -0.37
N ILE A 142 15.23 8.82 -1.08
CA ILE A 142 14.04 8.02 -0.82
C ILE A 142 14.21 6.75 -1.63
N ASN A 143 14.69 5.68 -0.98
CA ASN A 143 14.84 4.36 -1.58
C ASN A 143 13.45 3.67 -1.68
N ARG A 144 13.41 2.33 -1.79
CA ARG A 144 12.20 1.48 -1.68
C ARG A 144 11.55 1.52 -0.28
N SER A 145 11.37 2.71 0.26
CA SER A 145 10.90 2.97 1.63
C SER A 145 9.82 4.03 1.58
N ALA A 146 8.87 3.87 0.66
CA ALA A 146 7.74 4.77 0.52
C ALA A 146 6.51 4.01 0.05
N ALA A 147 5.33 4.44 0.49
CA ALA A 147 4.10 3.87 -0.02
C ALA A 147 3.88 4.24 -1.49
N GLY A 148 3.42 3.28 -2.28
CA GLY A 148 2.91 3.52 -3.63
C GLY A 148 1.68 4.43 -3.58
N GLY A 149 1.60 5.35 -4.53
CA GLY A 149 0.58 6.40 -4.59
C GLY A 149 0.81 7.32 -5.78
N GLY A 150 -0.28 7.92 -6.26
CA GLY A 150 -0.25 8.81 -7.41
C GLY A 150 -1.49 8.68 -8.30
N THR A 151 -1.36 9.17 -9.52
CA THR A 151 -2.46 9.32 -10.46
C THR A 151 -2.22 8.41 -11.65
N SER A 152 -3.16 7.49 -11.89
CA SER A 152 -3.10 6.52 -12.97
C SER A 152 -3.01 7.20 -14.33
N LEU A 153 -2.20 6.64 -15.22
CA LEU A 153 -2.09 7.02 -16.62
C LEU A 153 -3.08 6.26 -17.50
N ILE A 154 -3.58 5.10 -17.03
CA ILE A 154 -4.44 4.21 -17.83
C ILE A 154 -5.92 4.32 -17.45
N TRP A 155 -6.25 4.53 -16.18
CA TRP A 155 -7.63 4.49 -15.70
C TRP A 155 -8.26 5.88 -15.55
N LYS A 156 -9.46 6.05 -16.13
CA LYS A 156 -10.28 7.25 -15.92
C LYS A 156 -10.72 7.35 -14.46
N GLN A 157 -10.94 8.58 -13.98
CA GLN A 157 -11.45 8.80 -12.63
C GLN A 157 -12.81 8.10 -12.42
N PRO A 158 -12.91 7.14 -11.49
CA PRO A 158 -14.15 6.46 -11.19
C PRO A 158 -15.14 7.41 -10.50
N ARG A 159 -16.44 7.11 -10.62
CA ARG A 159 -17.50 8.00 -10.09
C ARG A 159 -17.37 8.27 -8.60
N TYR A 160 -16.94 7.28 -7.80
CA TYR A 160 -16.78 7.42 -6.36
C TYR A 160 -15.67 8.41 -5.96
N GLN A 161 -14.71 8.72 -6.85
CA GLN A 161 -13.68 9.73 -6.60
C GLN A 161 -14.11 11.15 -6.95
N ARG A 162 -15.17 11.32 -7.75
CA ARG A 162 -15.61 12.63 -8.24
C ARG A 162 -16.14 13.48 -7.10
N GLY A 163 -15.62 14.70 -6.98
CA GLY A 163 -15.99 15.63 -5.90
C GLY A 163 -15.29 15.37 -4.57
N VAL A 164 -14.54 14.27 -4.44
CA VAL A 164 -13.72 13.97 -3.27
C VAL A 164 -12.24 14.22 -3.59
N VAL A 165 -11.73 13.66 -4.68
CA VAL A 165 -10.34 13.85 -5.10
C VAL A 165 -10.19 15.21 -5.81
N PRO A 166 -9.32 16.11 -5.33
CA PRO A 166 -9.08 17.40 -5.96
C PRO A 166 -8.56 17.24 -7.40
N ALA A 167 -9.02 18.11 -8.31
CA ALA A 167 -8.60 18.08 -9.71
C ALA A 167 -7.07 18.24 -9.89
N SER A 168 -6.41 19.00 -8.99
CA SER A 168 -4.95 19.17 -8.99
C SER A 168 -4.18 17.88 -8.72
N VAL A 169 -4.82 16.88 -8.10
CA VAL A 169 -4.25 15.55 -7.87
C VAL A 169 -4.72 14.59 -8.96
N ALA A 170 -6.00 14.64 -9.33
CA ALA A 170 -6.57 13.74 -10.34
C ALA A 170 -6.03 13.96 -11.76
N LEU A 171 -5.33 15.06 -12.03
CA LEU A 171 -4.61 15.28 -13.29
C LEU A 171 -3.16 14.81 -13.13
N PRO A 172 -2.69 13.80 -13.88
CA PRO A 172 -1.35 13.22 -13.70
C PRO A 172 -0.22 14.17 -14.09
N GLY A 173 -0.52 15.28 -14.78
CA GLY A 173 0.47 16.31 -15.11
C GLY A 173 1.56 15.88 -16.10
N VAL A 174 1.40 14.70 -16.71
CA VAL A 174 2.28 14.11 -17.72
C VAL A 174 1.45 13.68 -18.94
N GLY A 175 2.03 13.84 -20.13
CA GLY A 175 1.33 13.67 -21.40
C GLY A 175 0.31 14.78 -21.68
N ASP A 176 -0.47 14.61 -22.75
CA ASP A 176 -1.51 15.57 -23.18
C ASP A 176 -2.86 15.33 -22.48
N THR A 177 -2.88 14.56 -21.38
CA THR A 177 -4.13 14.23 -20.71
C THR A 177 -4.64 15.40 -19.86
N THR A 178 -5.86 15.82 -20.16
CA THR A 178 -6.58 16.89 -19.46
C THR A 178 -7.78 16.36 -18.68
N GLU A 179 -8.00 15.04 -18.71
CA GLU A 179 -9.11 14.39 -18.02
C GLU A 179 -8.66 13.88 -16.64
N PRO A 180 -9.48 14.04 -15.58
CA PRO A 180 -9.24 13.40 -14.29
C PRO A 180 -9.10 11.87 -14.41
N ARG A 181 -8.11 11.32 -13.71
CA ARG A 181 -7.76 9.90 -13.67
C ARG A 181 -7.93 9.31 -12.28
N ARG A 182 -7.86 7.97 -12.18
CA ARG A 182 -7.91 7.25 -10.90
C ARG A 182 -6.71 7.62 -10.04
N VAL A 183 -6.93 8.03 -8.80
CA VAL A 183 -5.86 8.34 -7.83
C VAL A 183 -5.74 7.24 -6.79
N VAL A 184 -4.54 6.71 -6.54
CA VAL A 184 -4.21 5.73 -5.48
C VAL A 184 -3.38 6.38 -4.38
N PRO A 185 -3.39 5.84 -3.14
CA PRO A 185 -4.26 4.77 -2.64
C PRO A 185 -5.68 5.26 -2.30
N ASP A 186 -6.59 4.34 -1.95
CA ASP A 186 -7.97 4.66 -1.51
C ASP A 186 -8.06 4.83 0.01
N ILE A 187 -7.28 4.06 0.77
CA ILE A 187 -7.14 4.14 2.23
C ILE A 187 -5.71 3.75 2.61
N SER A 188 -5.23 4.13 3.79
CA SER A 188 -3.90 3.73 4.28
C SER A 188 -3.95 3.30 5.74
N ALA A 189 -2.98 2.49 6.14
CA ALA A 189 -2.68 2.13 7.52
C ALA A 189 -1.15 2.02 7.67
N VAL A 190 -0.69 1.71 8.88
CA VAL A 190 0.74 1.65 9.18
C VAL A 190 1.47 0.66 8.26
N ALA A 191 2.57 1.13 7.67
CA ALA A 191 3.39 0.40 6.71
C ALA A 191 4.89 0.64 6.92
N ASP A 192 5.29 1.77 7.48
CA ASP A 192 6.70 2.05 7.71
C ASP A 192 7.31 1.05 8.70
N ALA A 193 8.31 0.26 8.28
CA ALA A 193 8.98 -0.74 9.13
C ALA A 193 9.61 -0.14 10.39
N PHE A 194 9.97 1.15 10.39
CA PHE A 194 10.49 1.85 11.56
C PHE A 194 9.41 2.22 12.59
N THR A 195 8.15 2.13 12.21
CA THR A 195 6.98 2.36 13.08
C THR A 195 5.96 1.21 13.02
N GLY A 196 6.37 0.09 12.44
CA GLY A 196 5.51 -1.03 12.06
C GLY A 196 5.24 -1.97 13.21
N ILE A 197 5.21 -3.27 12.90
CA ILE A 197 4.96 -4.31 13.90
C ILE A 197 6.21 -5.14 14.15
N GLN A 198 6.23 -5.85 15.28
CA GLN A 198 7.11 -7.01 15.41
C GLN A 198 6.38 -8.23 14.86
N GLN A 199 6.93 -8.83 13.81
CA GLN A 199 6.44 -10.08 13.25
C GLN A 199 7.26 -11.26 13.78
N VAL A 200 6.57 -12.39 13.97
CA VAL A 200 7.18 -13.69 14.27
C VAL A 200 6.93 -14.64 13.11
N ASP A 201 8.01 -15.13 12.54
CA ASP A 201 8.00 -16.21 11.56
C ASP A 201 8.44 -17.50 12.23
N VAL A 202 7.80 -18.61 11.83
CA VAL A 202 8.05 -19.95 12.35
C VAL A 202 8.35 -20.85 11.17
N GLU A 203 9.51 -21.49 11.21
CA GLU A 203 9.93 -22.48 10.22
C GLU A 203 9.98 -23.85 10.89
N SER A 204 9.21 -24.79 10.36
CA SER A 204 9.27 -26.19 10.77
C SER A 204 10.47 -26.87 10.11
N ILE A 205 11.57 -26.98 10.85
CA ILE A 205 12.75 -27.73 10.41
C ILE A 205 12.75 -29.14 11.01
N LYS A 206 13.47 -30.08 10.38
CA LYS A 206 13.52 -31.51 10.80
C LYS A 206 13.92 -31.75 12.26
N LYS A 207 14.49 -30.74 12.95
CA LYS A 207 14.95 -30.81 14.35
C LYS A 207 14.02 -30.11 15.36
N GLY A 208 12.81 -29.73 14.96
CA GLY A 208 11.86 -28.95 15.76
C GLY A 208 11.68 -27.55 15.21
N ASP A 209 10.61 -26.86 15.57
CA ASP A 209 10.30 -25.54 15.00
C ASP A 209 11.31 -24.48 15.47
N SER A 210 11.80 -23.68 14.53
CA SER A 210 12.58 -22.46 14.81
C SER A 210 11.72 -21.23 14.57
N TYR A 211 11.95 -20.15 15.32
CA TYR A 211 11.29 -18.88 15.10
C TYR A 211 12.28 -17.72 15.19
N TRP A 212 11.95 -16.62 14.53
CA TRP A 212 12.66 -15.35 14.66
C TRP A 212 11.66 -14.21 14.71
N VAL A 213 12.09 -13.10 15.33
CA VAL A 213 11.29 -11.89 15.48
C VAL A 213 12.00 -10.78 14.73
N PHE A 214 11.26 -10.02 13.93
CA PHE A 214 11.81 -8.89 13.19
C PHE A 214 10.80 -7.75 13.12
N ALA A 215 11.29 -6.54 12.95
CA ALA A 215 10.44 -5.39 12.65
C ALA A 215 10.00 -5.47 11.19
N ASP A 216 8.71 -5.22 10.96
CA ASP A 216 8.07 -5.51 9.69
C ASP A 216 7.14 -4.37 9.27
N GLY A 217 6.96 -4.23 7.96
CA GLY A 217 6.31 -3.09 7.34
C GLY A 217 5.84 -3.40 5.92
N GLY A 218 5.98 -2.41 5.05
CA GLY A 218 5.40 -2.40 3.71
C GLY A 218 3.90 -2.09 3.71
N THR A 219 3.39 -1.67 2.57
CA THR A 219 1.95 -1.70 2.29
C THR A 219 1.41 -3.13 2.32
N SER A 220 2.31 -4.12 2.22
CA SER A 220 2.07 -5.53 2.56
C SER A 220 1.66 -5.76 4.03
N LEU A 221 2.05 -4.90 4.98
CA LEU A 221 1.50 -4.89 6.35
C LEU A 221 0.14 -4.17 6.39
N SER A 222 0.05 -3.03 5.71
CA SER A 222 -1.14 -2.20 5.72
C SER A 222 -2.39 -2.90 5.15
N SER A 223 -2.27 -3.56 3.98
CA SER A 223 -3.37 -4.31 3.34
C SER A 223 -4.07 -5.31 4.28
N PRO A 224 -3.36 -6.24 4.93
CA PRO A 224 -3.99 -7.17 5.87
C PRO A 224 -4.52 -6.51 7.15
N LEU A 225 -3.93 -5.40 7.62
CA LEU A 225 -4.48 -4.65 8.75
C LEU A 225 -5.85 -4.05 8.38
N VAL A 226 -5.96 -3.39 7.23
CA VAL A 226 -7.23 -2.82 6.73
C VAL A 226 -8.25 -3.93 6.51
N ALA A 227 -7.87 -5.04 5.87
CA ALA A 227 -8.77 -6.18 5.68
C ALA A 227 -9.32 -6.74 7.01
N GLY A 228 -8.50 -6.79 8.07
CA GLY A 228 -8.95 -7.17 9.41
C GLY A 228 -9.93 -6.16 10.03
N MET A 229 -9.71 -4.86 9.84
CA MET A 229 -10.66 -3.83 10.26
C MET A 229 -11.99 -3.97 9.53
N VAL A 230 -11.97 -4.19 8.21
CA VAL A 230 -13.17 -4.42 7.40
C VAL A 230 -13.89 -5.69 7.84
N ALA A 231 -13.18 -6.77 8.16
CA ALA A 231 -13.80 -7.99 8.70
C ALA A 231 -14.58 -7.71 9.99
N THR A 232 -14.04 -6.86 10.86
CA THR A 232 -14.73 -6.41 12.09
C THR A 232 -15.98 -5.58 11.79
N VAL A 233 -15.93 -4.73 10.75
CA VAL A 233 -17.12 -3.99 10.29
C VAL A 233 -18.18 -4.95 9.75
N GLN A 234 -17.78 -5.91 8.90
CA GLN A 234 -18.73 -6.86 8.30
C GLN A 234 -19.41 -7.78 9.32
N GLN A 235 -18.75 -8.08 10.45
CA GLN A 235 -19.36 -8.83 11.55
C GLN A 235 -20.60 -8.15 12.14
N ARG A 236 -20.71 -6.82 12.02
CA ARG A 236 -21.84 -6.04 12.57
C ARG A 236 -22.75 -5.44 11.50
N GLY A 237 -22.20 -5.11 10.33
CA GLY A 237 -22.88 -4.34 9.29
C GLY A 237 -23.27 -5.11 8.02
N GLY A 238 -22.94 -6.41 7.94
CA GLY A 238 -23.13 -7.20 6.72
C GLY A 238 -21.96 -7.09 5.74
N GLN A 239 -22.05 -7.80 4.62
CA GLN A 239 -20.97 -7.86 3.63
C GLN A 239 -20.85 -6.52 2.89
N LEU A 240 -19.63 -5.98 2.82
CA LEU A 240 -19.32 -4.75 2.10
C LEU A 240 -18.94 -5.01 0.64
N GLY A 241 -18.25 -6.13 0.38
CA GLY A 241 -17.70 -6.42 -0.94
C GLY A 241 -16.79 -5.29 -1.44
N PHE A 242 -17.09 -4.74 -2.62
CA PHE A 242 -16.37 -3.61 -3.18
C PHE A 242 -16.59 -2.32 -2.37
N ALA A 243 -15.62 -1.99 -1.52
CA ALA A 243 -15.77 -0.97 -0.49
C ALA A 243 -15.50 0.47 -0.93
N ASN A 244 -14.88 0.74 -2.10
CA ASN A 244 -14.48 2.09 -2.48
C ASN A 244 -15.64 3.10 -2.42
N PRO A 245 -16.84 2.86 -3.00
CA PRO A 245 -17.94 3.82 -2.89
C PRO A 245 -18.31 4.18 -1.45
N ALA A 246 -18.27 3.21 -0.53
CA ALA A 246 -18.52 3.46 0.88
C ALA A 246 -17.36 4.24 1.55
N LEU A 247 -16.11 3.89 1.25
CA LEU A 247 -14.93 4.61 1.76
C LEU A 247 -14.93 6.08 1.35
N TYR A 248 -15.20 6.38 0.08
CA TYR A 248 -15.26 7.76 -0.40
C TYR A 248 -16.46 8.53 0.14
N ALA A 249 -17.57 7.86 0.48
CA ALA A 249 -18.69 8.49 1.17
C ALA A 249 -18.36 8.92 2.62
N LEU A 250 -17.28 8.39 3.22
CA LEU A 250 -16.79 8.79 4.53
C LEU A 250 -15.87 10.02 4.49
N ALA A 251 -15.52 10.52 3.29
CA ALA A 251 -14.63 11.67 3.16
C ALA A 251 -15.19 12.91 3.89
N GLY A 252 -14.33 13.59 4.64
CA GLY A 252 -14.71 14.74 5.47
C GLY A 252 -15.43 14.40 6.78
N THR A 253 -15.62 13.11 7.09
CA THR A 253 -16.13 12.67 8.39
C THR A 253 -14.99 12.27 9.34
N ASN A 254 -15.29 12.12 10.63
CA ASN A 254 -14.34 11.61 11.62
C ASN A 254 -14.16 10.08 11.59
N ALA A 255 -14.78 9.38 10.64
CA ALA A 255 -14.66 7.92 10.51
C ALA A 255 -13.30 7.48 9.98
N VAL A 256 -12.59 8.38 9.28
CA VAL A 256 -11.22 8.18 8.79
C VAL A 256 -10.30 9.22 9.44
N HIS A 257 -9.05 8.84 9.68
CA HIS A 257 -8.03 9.77 10.15
C HIS A 257 -7.34 10.39 8.94
N ASP A 258 -7.31 11.72 8.87
CA ASP A 258 -6.56 12.45 7.85
C ASP A 258 -5.08 12.49 8.23
N ALA A 259 -4.28 11.66 7.57
CA ALA A 259 -2.83 11.61 7.78
C ALA A 259 -2.19 12.84 7.13
N LEU A 260 -1.77 13.79 7.98
CA LEU A 260 -1.21 15.04 7.53
C LEU A 260 0.31 14.95 7.38
N PRO A 261 0.88 15.73 6.45
CA PRO A 261 2.29 15.68 6.20
C PRO A 261 3.15 16.22 7.33
N VAL A 262 4.40 15.78 7.40
CA VAL A 262 5.40 16.36 8.28
C VAL A 262 5.67 17.80 7.82
N THR A 263 5.65 18.72 8.76
CA THR A 263 5.91 20.14 8.50
C THR A 263 7.03 20.65 9.41
N ARG A 264 7.47 21.90 9.19
CA ARG A 264 8.47 22.55 10.06
C ARG A 264 8.01 22.69 11.53
N SER A 265 6.71 22.60 11.81
CA SER A 265 6.18 22.63 13.19
C SER A 265 6.06 21.24 13.80
N THR A 266 6.26 20.16 13.03
CA THR A 266 6.26 18.80 13.56
C THR A 266 7.46 18.64 14.51
N PRO A 267 7.25 18.20 15.76
CA PRO A 267 8.35 17.96 16.69
C PRO A 267 9.37 16.98 16.10
N ALA A 268 10.67 17.27 16.22
CA ALA A 268 11.73 16.44 15.63
C ALA A 268 11.62 14.93 15.97
N LYS A 269 11.23 14.61 17.21
CA LYS A 269 10.96 13.24 17.69
C LYS A 269 9.80 12.51 16.99
N ARG A 270 9.07 13.19 16.11
CA ARG A 270 7.95 12.70 15.30
C ARG A 270 8.22 12.88 13.79
N ALA A 271 9.39 13.38 13.43
CA ALA A 271 9.80 13.66 12.06
C ALA A 271 10.94 12.75 11.60
N ALA A 272 11.56 11.99 12.51
CA ALA A 272 12.60 11.03 12.18
C ALA A 272 12.70 9.89 13.20
N VAL A 273 13.24 8.75 12.77
CA VAL A 273 13.61 7.61 13.59
C VAL A 273 15.11 7.37 13.47
N PHE A 274 15.82 7.35 14.60
CA PHE A 274 17.20 6.89 14.62
C PHE A 274 17.23 5.37 14.71
N CYS A 275 18.02 4.74 13.86
CA CYS A 275 18.19 3.31 13.81
C CYS A 275 19.67 2.97 13.99
N PRO A 276 20.05 2.35 15.12
CA PRO A 276 21.45 2.03 15.39
C PRO A 276 21.93 0.86 14.52
N GLU A 277 23.25 0.76 14.32
CA GLU A 277 23.93 -0.35 13.64
C GLU A 277 23.54 -1.71 14.20
N SER A 278 23.31 -1.80 15.51
CA SER A 278 22.89 -3.01 16.19
C SER A 278 21.46 -3.47 15.84
N ASN A 279 20.70 -2.70 15.08
CA ASN A 279 19.37 -3.06 14.63
C ASN A 279 19.45 -3.80 13.28
N ASP A 280 18.86 -4.98 13.23
CA ASP A 280 18.86 -5.86 12.04
C ASP A 280 18.23 -5.21 10.79
N LEU A 281 17.36 -4.20 10.94
CA LEU A 281 16.80 -3.46 9.81
C LEU A 281 17.83 -2.56 9.10
N CYS A 282 18.83 -2.07 9.84
CA CYS A 282 19.70 -1.00 9.35
C CYS A 282 21.12 -1.48 9.10
N GLY A 283 21.70 -2.28 10.00
CA GLY A 283 23.08 -2.76 9.88
C GLY A 283 24.16 -1.67 9.87
N ILE A 284 23.77 -0.40 10.00
CA ILE A 284 24.62 0.79 10.17
C ILE A 284 23.81 1.88 10.88
N ASP A 285 24.48 2.74 11.65
CA ASP A 285 23.85 3.89 12.27
C ASP A 285 23.24 4.79 11.20
N SER A 286 21.92 4.97 11.27
CA SER A 286 21.16 5.75 10.29
C SER A 286 20.06 6.57 10.93
N LEU A 287 19.73 7.69 10.28
CA LEU A 287 18.56 8.51 10.60
C LEU A 287 17.56 8.42 9.46
N GLN A 288 16.35 7.97 9.76
CA GLN A 288 15.25 7.86 8.82
C GLN A 288 14.33 9.06 9.00
N THR A 289 14.39 10.06 8.12
CA THR A 289 13.42 11.17 8.18
C THR A 289 12.11 10.72 7.54
N LEU A 290 11.00 10.98 8.22
CA LEU A 290 9.65 10.56 7.83
C LEU A 290 9.00 11.59 6.91
N ASP A 291 8.11 11.12 6.03
CA ASP A 291 7.42 11.90 4.99
C ASP A 291 8.37 12.80 4.20
N SER A 292 9.52 12.23 3.84
CA SER A 292 10.45 12.89 2.96
C SER A 292 9.84 13.05 1.57
N ARG A 293 10.13 14.19 0.95
CA ARG A 293 9.65 14.52 -0.39
C ARG A 293 10.85 14.88 -1.24
N ILE A 294 10.96 14.29 -2.41
CA ILE A 294 11.88 14.80 -3.43
C ILE A 294 11.31 16.15 -3.86
N ALA A 295 12.03 17.24 -3.60
CA ALA A 295 11.65 18.54 -4.12
C ALA A 295 11.55 18.44 -5.65
N PRO A 296 10.49 18.92 -6.30
CA PRO A 296 10.43 18.92 -7.75
C PRO A 296 11.66 19.66 -8.27
N THR A 297 12.45 18.99 -9.11
CA THR A 297 13.56 19.61 -9.82
C THR A 297 13.02 20.84 -10.53
N PRO A 298 13.60 22.04 -10.34
CA PRO A 298 13.16 23.22 -11.07
C PRO A 298 13.22 22.89 -12.56
N ARG A 299 12.09 23.00 -13.27
CA ARG A 299 12.08 22.88 -14.74
C ARG A 299 13.04 23.94 -15.28
N ARG A 300 14.26 23.56 -15.67
CA ARG A 300 15.10 24.43 -16.50
C ARG A 300 14.33 24.59 -17.80
N ALA A 301 13.95 25.83 -18.11
CA ALA A 301 13.41 26.15 -19.42
C ALA A 301 14.40 25.62 -20.49
N PRO A 302 13.92 24.98 -21.56
CA PRO A 302 14.79 24.57 -22.65
C PRO A 302 15.56 25.79 -23.15
N PRO A 303 16.86 25.65 -23.48
CA PRO A 303 17.63 26.76 -24.02
C PRO A 303 16.89 27.32 -25.24
N ARG A 304 16.67 28.64 -25.25
CA ARG A 304 16.12 29.34 -26.42
C ARG A 304 16.95 28.93 -27.63
N ALA A 305 16.29 28.32 -28.62
CA ALA A 305 16.90 28.09 -29.91
C ALA A 305 17.36 29.46 -30.44
N THR A 306 18.68 29.66 -30.51
CA THR A 306 19.25 30.74 -31.29
C THR A 306 19.06 30.34 -32.76
N THR A 307 18.10 30.97 -33.42
CA THR A 307 18.00 30.92 -34.88
C THR A 307 19.27 31.51 -35.50
N PRO A 308 19.81 30.91 -36.57
CA PRO A 308 20.96 31.41 -37.31
C PRO A 308 20.70 32.76 -37.99
#